data_AF-A0AAU0S5N3-F1
#
_entry.id   AF-A0AAU0S5N3-F1
#
_cell.length_a   1.000
_cell.length_b   1.000
_cell.length_c   1.000
_cell.angle_alpha   90.00
_cell.angle_beta   90.00
_cell.angle_gamma   90.00
#
_symmetry.space_group_name_H-M   'P 1'
#
loop_
_entity.id
_entity.type
_entity.pdbx_description
1 polymer ?
#
loop_
_entity_poly.entity_id
_entity_poly.type
_entity_poly.pdbx_seq_one_letter_code
_entity_poly.pdbx_strand_id
1 'polypeptide(L)'
;MKPVAFLKLSRLLLCSSILVFSSQVNAATAADSGAGRLAAIAADVAVLDVRYPAGSLSDSAGAAAALLATQGLQQNLQTWYLDTQHHCYELFFVNNCLKQSKLDRRRYRPVLDRVAFEAQALQRRLRAEQRDRETVEKQAK
;
A
#
# COMPACT_ATOMS: atom_id res chain seq x y z
N MET A 1 9.59 -62.42 44.37
CA MET A 1 8.24 -61.83 44.18
C MET A 1 8.40 -60.48 43.46
N LYS A 2 7.64 -60.27 42.38
CA LYS A 2 7.37 -58.97 41.72
C LYS A 2 6.66 -57.99 42.71
N PRO A 3 6.44 -56.69 42.43
CA PRO A 3 7.33 -55.67 41.83
C PRO A 3 7.08 -54.19 42.35
N VAL A 4 7.75 -53.20 41.73
CA VAL A 4 7.39 -51.76 41.44
C VAL A 4 6.91 -50.83 42.58
N ALA A 5 7.71 -49.87 43.06
CA ALA A 5 7.86 -48.44 42.64
C ALA A 5 6.59 -47.56 42.73
N PHE A 6 6.71 -46.35 43.32
CA PHE A 6 6.43 -45.05 42.66
C PHE A 6 6.41 -43.86 43.65
N LEU A 7 7.12 -42.80 43.23
CA LEU A 7 6.77 -41.38 43.31
C LEU A 7 6.78 -40.58 44.64
N LYS A 8 7.87 -39.80 44.76
CA LYS A 8 7.92 -38.33 44.94
C LYS A 8 6.63 -37.65 45.42
N LEU A 9 6.69 -37.07 46.62
CA LEU A 9 5.94 -35.85 46.96
C LEU A 9 6.74 -35.06 48.00
N SER A 10 7.55 -34.09 47.56
CA SER A 10 8.17 -33.13 48.48
C SER A 10 7.67 -31.74 48.12
N ARG A 11 6.77 -31.24 48.98
CA ARG A 11 6.17 -29.92 48.92
C ARG A 11 7.11 -28.88 49.52
N LEU A 12 7.28 -27.79 48.77
CA LEU A 12 7.29 -26.39 49.21
C LEU A 12 8.25 -25.96 50.32
N LEU A 13 9.35 -25.31 49.90
CA LEU A 13 10.04 -24.20 50.59
C LEU A 13 10.54 -23.27 49.47
N LEU A 14 9.82 -22.19 49.12
CA LEU A 14 10.06 -20.82 49.61
C LEU A 14 11.54 -20.37 49.50
N CYS A 15 11.96 -20.07 48.27
CA CYS A 15 13.01 -19.11 47.93
C CYS A 15 12.38 -18.12 46.94
N SER A 16 12.00 -16.95 47.40
CA SER A 16 12.79 -15.72 47.31
C SER A 16 13.03 -15.24 45.89
N SER A 17 12.36 -14.11 45.61
CA SER A 17 12.94 -12.95 44.94
C SER A 17 12.94 -12.93 43.41
N ILE A 18 11.75 -12.62 42.89
CA ILE A 18 11.51 -11.52 41.93
C ILE A 18 12.49 -11.49 40.75
N LEU A 19 12.16 -12.26 39.69
CA LEU A 19 12.52 -11.86 38.35
C LEU A 19 11.66 -10.65 37.99
N VAL A 20 12.21 -9.44 38.19
CA VAL A 20 11.74 -8.25 37.49
C VAL A 20 12.07 -8.48 36.02
N PHE A 21 11.17 -9.19 35.32
CA PHE A 21 11.10 -9.05 33.88
C PHE A 21 10.62 -7.62 33.65
N SER A 22 11.58 -6.76 33.31
CA SER A 22 11.35 -5.43 32.77
C SER A 22 10.44 -5.57 31.56
N SER A 23 9.14 -5.49 31.77
CA SER A 23 8.17 -5.21 30.73
C SER A 23 8.51 -3.82 30.21
N GLN A 24 9.36 -3.77 29.20
CA GLN A 24 9.60 -2.59 28.39
C GLN A 24 8.27 -2.26 27.71
N VAL A 25 7.44 -1.48 28.40
CA VAL A 25 6.35 -0.73 27.81
C VAL A 25 6.99 0.30 26.90
N ASN A 26 7.22 -0.08 25.64
CA ASN A 26 7.46 0.88 24.56
C ASN A 26 6.14 1.63 24.31
N ALA A 27 5.89 2.63 25.15
CA ALA A 27 4.90 3.66 24.91
C ALA A 27 5.53 4.78 24.06
N ALA A 28 5.58 4.57 22.75
CA ALA A 28 5.72 5.56 21.67
C ALA A 28 5.92 4.73 20.39
N THR A 29 4.91 4.50 19.56
CA THR A 29 4.37 5.48 18.60
C THR A 29 2.90 5.18 18.30
N ALA A 30 1.97 5.85 18.97
CA ALA A 30 0.55 5.81 18.62
C ALA A 30 0.05 7.24 18.35
N ALA A 31 0.71 7.94 17.44
CA ALA A 31 0.27 9.24 16.92
C ALA A 31 1.07 9.66 15.67
N ASP A 32 1.15 8.80 14.62
CA ASP A 32 1.34 9.30 13.24
C ASP A 32 1.08 8.23 12.15
N SER A 33 0.09 7.35 12.33
CA SER A 33 -0.23 6.34 11.32
C SER A 33 -0.75 6.98 10.02
N GLY A 34 -1.27 8.21 10.11
CA GLY A 34 -1.78 9.00 8.98
C GLY A 34 -0.65 9.58 8.13
N ALA A 35 0.22 10.42 8.70
CA ALA A 35 1.23 11.09 7.89
C ALA A 35 2.37 10.13 7.48
N GLY A 36 2.71 9.14 8.30
CA GLY A 36 3.65 8.08 7.93
C GLY A 36 3.20 7.31 6.68
N ARG A 37 1.91 6.91 6.61
CA ARG A 37 1.34 6.27 5.41
C ARG A 37 1.32 7.20 4.20
N LEU A 38 1.00 8.48 4.39
CA LEU A 38 1.04 9.46 3.30
C LEU A 38 2.45 9.64 2.74
N ALA A 39 3.47 9.68 3.60
CA ALA A 39 4.86 9.79 3.19
C ALA A 39 5.31 8.56 2.38
N ALA A 40 4.89 7.36 2.77
CA ALA A 40 5.13 6.14 2.00
C ALA A 40 4.48 6.22 0.60
N ILE A 41 3.20 6.62 0.53
CA ILE A 41 2.51 6.82 -0.77
C ILE A 41 3.23 7.88 -1.61
N ALA A 42 3.70 8.96 -1.01
CA ALA A 42 4.43 10.02 -1.71
C ALA A 42 5.75 9.49 -2.31
N ALA A 43 6.50 8.68 -1.55
CA ALA A 43 7.72 8.04 -2.02
C ALA A 43 7.43 7.09 -3.20
N ASP A 44 6.40 6.26 -3.09
CA ASP A 44 6.02 5.33 -4.16
C ASP A 44 5.56 6.06 -5.42
N VAL A 45 4.82 7.17 -5.27
CA VAL A 45 4.42 8.03 -6.40
C VAL A 45 5.63 8.66 -7.07
N ALA A 46 6.63 9.10 -6.30
CA ALA A 46 7.88 9.64 -6.86
C ALA A 46 8.68 8.56 -7.61
N VAL A 47 8.76 7.35 -7.06
CA VAL A 47 9.39 6.19 -7.74
C VAL A 47 8.64 5.86 -9.03
N LEU A 48 7.31 5.90 -9.01
CA LEU A 48 6.48 5.67 -10.19
C LEU A 48 6.73 6.70 -11.29
N ASP A 49 6.84 7.99 -10.93
CA ASP A 49 7.07 9.07 -11.89
C ASP A 49 8.43 8.95 -12.57
N VAL A 50 9.46 8.58 -11.80
CA VAL A 50 10.81 8.29 -12.33
C VAL A 50 10.81 7.05 -13.22
N ARG A 51 10.06 6.01 -12.84
CA ARG A 51 9.99 4.75 -13.60
C ARG A 51 9.23 4.90 -14.91
N TYR A 52 8.19 5.73 -14.95
CA TYR A 52 7.36 5.97 -16.12
C TYR A 52 7.28 7.46 -16.47
N PRO A 53 8.38 8.08 -16.96
CA PRO A 53 8.36 9.45 -17.46
C PRO A 53 7.31 9.63 -18.56
N ALA A 54 6.85 10.86 -18.77
CA ALA A 54 5.85 11.16 -19.80
C ALA A 54 6.29 10.68 -21.19
N GLY A 55 5.45 9.88 -21.84
CA GLY A 55 5.72 9.35 -23.18
C GLY A 55 6.74 8.21 -23.24
N SER A 56 7.18 7.67 -22.10
CA SER A 56 8.17 6.58 -22.06
C SER A 56 7.60 5.19 -22.39
N LEU A 57 6.28 5.01 -22.31
CA LEU A 57 5.64 3.71 -22.54
C LEU A 57 5.63 3.35 -24.04
N SER A 58 6.21 2.20 -24.39
CA SER A 58 6.34 1.75 -25.79
C SER A 58 5.73 0.39 -26.11
N ASP A 59 5.52 -0.47 -25.12
CA ASP A 59 5.05 -1.84 -25.32
C ASP A 59 3.89 -2.24 -24.40
N SER A 60 3.25 -3.37 -24.73
CA SER A 60 2.07 -3.86 -24.02
C SER A 60 2.36 -4.33 -22.60
N ALA A 61 3.55 -4.89 -22.36
CA ALA A 61 3.94 -5.42 -21.06
C ALA A 61 4.19 -4.27 -20.07
N GLY A 62 4.93 -3.24 -20.49
CA GLY A 62 5.15 -2.00 -19.74
C GLY A 62 3.84 -1.27 -19.47
N ALA A 63 2.93 -1.19 -20.43
CA ALA A 63 1.61 -0.61 -20.22
C ALA A 63 0.79 -1.39 -19.16
N ALA A 64 0.82 -2.72 -19.20
CA ALA A 64 0.13 -3.54 -18.21
C ALA A 64 0.72 -3.37 -16.80
N ALA A 65 2.05 -3.35 -16.68
CA ALA A 65 2.75 -3.12 -15.42
C ALA A 65 2.47 -1.73 -14.84
N ALA A 66 2.47 -0.69 -15.68
CA ALA A 66 2.14 0.67 -15.30
C ALA A 66 0.70 0.78 -14.78
N LEU A 67 -0.26 0.10 -15.42
CA LEU A 67 -1.66 0.08 -14.97
C LEU A 67 -1.82 -0.60 -13.61
N LEU A 68 -1.15 -1.74 -13.41
CA LEU A 68 -1.21 -2.44 -12.14
C LEU A 68 -0.62 -1.59 -11.01
N ALA A 69 0.53 -0.97 -11.24
CA ALA A 69 1.19 -0.11 -10.26
C ALA A 69 0.36 1.14 -9.92
N THR A 70 -0.19 1.82 -10.93
CA THR A 70 -1.06 3.00 -10.73
C THR A 70 -2.34 2.63 -10.00
N GLN A 71 -2.98 1.52 -10.34
CA GLN A 71 -4.19 1.05 -9.67
C GLN A 71 -3.95 0.78 -8.18
N GLY A 72 -2.86 0.08 -7.83
CA GLY A 72 -2.50 -0.18 -6.44
C GLY A 72 -2.27 1.11 -5.65
N LEU A 73 -1.53 2.07 -6.22
CA LEU A 73 -1.28 3.34 -5.54
C LEU A 73 -2.51 4.24 -5.44
N GLN A 74 -3.39 4.23 -6.45
CA GLN A 74 -4.68 4.94 -6.37
C GLN A 74 -5.56 4.36 -5.26
N GLN A 75 -5.59 3.04 -5.12
CA GLN A 75 -6.32 2.37 -4.03
C GLN A 75 -5.71 2.74 -2.67
N ASN A 76 -4.38 2.65 -2.51
CA ASN A 76 -3.71 3.02 -1.27
C ASN A 76 -3.97 4.47 -0.87
N LEU A 77 -3.87 5.40 -1.83
CA LEU A 77 -4.16 6.82 -1.61
C LEU A 77 -5.63 7.05 -1.24
N GLN A 78 -6.55 6.32 -1.86
CA GLN A 78 -7.97 6.44 -1.57
C GLN A 78 -8.32 5.88 -0.19
N THR A 79 -7.77 4.74 0.20
CA THR A 79 -7.93 4.16 1.54
C THR A 79 -7.37 5.10 2.60
N TRP A 80 -6.14 5.59 2.41
CA TRP A 80 -5.55 6.59 3.30
C TRP A 80 -6.44 7.82 3.47
N TYR A 81 -7.00 8.32 2.36
CA TYR A 81 -7.88 9.48 2.38
C TYR A 81 -9.15 9.22 3.19
N LEU A 82 -9.81 8.08 2.98
CA LEU A 82 -11.03 7.73 3.74
C LEU A 82 -10.74 7.59 5.23
N ASP A 83 -9.69 6.86 5.60
CA ASP A 83 -9.27 6.72 7.00
C ASP A 83 -8.98 8.08 7.65
N THR A 84 -8.28 8.95 6.92
CA THR A 84 -7.95 10.30 7.41
C THR A 84 -9.22 11.14 7.56
N GLN A 85 -10.17 11.04 6.64
CA GLN A 85 -11.47 11.72 6.78
C GLN A 85 -12.21 11.25 8.02
N HIS A 86 -12.26 9.94 8.28
CA HIS A 86 -12.88 9.40 9.49
C HIS A 86 -12.23 9.96 10.75
N HIS A 87 -10.90 9.97 10.80
CA HIS A 87 -10.16 10.54 11.92
C HIS A 87 -10.40 12.05 12.08
N CYS A 88 -10.52 12.81 10.98
CA CYS A 88 -10.76 14.25 11.05
C CYS A 88 -12.04 14.62 11.81
N TYR A 89 -13.07 13.77 11.80
CA TYR A 89 -14.33 14.02 12.50
C TYR A 89 -14.21 13.93 14.03
N GLU A 90 -13.13 13.34 14.53
CA GLU A 90 -12.84 13.24 15.97
C GLU A 90 -12.05 14.45 16.50
N LEU A 91 -11.58 15.33 15.61
CA LEU A 91 -10.72 16.46 15.95
C LEU A 91 -11.53 17.75 16.14
N PHE A 92 -11.05 18.64 17.02
CA PHE A 92 -11.69 19.95 17.22
C PHE A 92 -11.70 20.81 15.93
N PHE A 93 -10.64 20.73 15.13
CA PHE A 93 -10.50 21.49 13.87
C PHE A 93 -10.84 20.66 12.62
N VAL A 94 -12.00 19.98 12.63
CA VAL A 94 -12.48 19.10 11.54
C VAL A 94 -12.30 19.71 10.15
N ASN A 95 -12.73 20.97 9.96
CA ASN A 95 -12.70 21.64 8.66
C ASN A 95 -11.27 21.81 8.11
N ASN A 96 -10.31 22.11 8.98
CA ASN A 96 -8.91 22.25 8.58
C ASN A 96 -8.35 20.88 8.17
N CYS A 97 -8.57 19.85 9.01
CA CYS A 97 -8.14 18.49 8.73
C CYS A 97 -8.71 17.94 7.40
N LEU A 98 -10.01 18.13 7.17
CA LEU A 98 -10.66 17.71 5.91
C LEU A 98 -10.13 18.48 4.70
N LYS A 99 -9.80 19.76 4.87
CA LYS A 99 -9.18 20.55 3.79
C LYS A 99 -7.79 20.04 3.47
N GLN A 100 -6.98 19.78 4.50
CA GLN A 100 -5.60 19.31 4.33
C GLN A 100 -5.56 17.94 3.64
N SER A 101 -6.32 16.96 4.12
CA SER A 101 -6.41 15.63 3.49
C SER A 101 -6.86 15.68 2.02
N LYS A 102 -7.75 16.61 1.65
CA LYS A 102 -8.13 16.85 0.24
C LYS A 102 -6.97 17.39 -0.58
N LEU A 103 -6.19 18.34 -0.04
CA LEU A 103 -5.03 18.91 -0.72
C LEU A 103 -3.93 17.86 -0.93
N ASP A 104 -3.67 17.04 0.08
CA ASP A 104 -2.70 15.96 0.00
C ASP A 104 -3.11 14.92 -1.06
N ARG A 105 -4.38 14.52 -1.09
CA ARG A 105 -4.87 13.64 -2.17
C ARG A 105 -4.71 14.28 -3.55
N ARG A 106 -5.04 15.56 -3.69
CA ARG A 106 -4.91 16.31 -4.96
C ARG A 106 -3.47 16.44 -5.42
N ARG A 107 -2.49 16.45 -4.51
CA ARG A 107 -1.07 16.55 -4.84
C ARG A 107 -0.57 15.35 -5.63
N TYR A 108 -0.95 14.14 -5.25
CA TYR A 108 -0.41 12.91 -5.83
C TYR A 108 -1.22 12.37 -7.03
N ARG A 109 -2.50 12.72 -7.10
CA ARG A 109 -3.43 12.30 -8.15
C ARG A 109 -2.90 12.52 -9.59
N PRO A 110 -2.30 13.68 -9.96
CA PRO A 110 -1.93 13.95 -11.35
C PRO A 110 -0.92 12.97 -11.94
N VAL A 111 0.08 12.53 -11.15
CA VAL A 111 1.08 11.55 -11.59
C VAL A 111 0.41 10.20 -11.86
N LEU A 112 -0.41 9.74 -10.91
CA LEU A 112 -1.12 8.47 -11.03
C LEU A 112 -2.05 8.46 -12.26
N ASP A 113 -2.82 9.53 -12.44
CA ASP A 113 -3.78 9.66 -13.54
C ASP A 113 -3.06 9.77 -14.90
N ARG A 114 -1.93 10.49 -14.98
CA ARG A 114 -1.09 10.58 -16.19
C ARG A 114 -0.61 9.20 -16.63
N VAL A 115 0.07 8.47 -15.75
CA VAL A 115 0.65 7.17 -16.08
C VAL A 115 -0.46 6.17 -16.46
N ALA A 116 -1.58 6.17 -15.73
CA ALA A 116 -2.72 5.31 -16.05
C ALA A 116 -3.32 5.66 -17.42
N PHE A 117 -3.48 6.94 -17.74
CA PHE A 117 -4.02 7.39 -19.01
C PHE A 117 -3.11 7.01 -20.19
N GLU A 118 -1.80 7.29 -20.10
CA GLU A 118 -0.82 6.93 -21.13
C GLU A 118 -0.81 5.42 -21.39
N ALA A 119 -0.81 4.61 -20.32
CA ALA A 119 -0.83 3.16 -20.43
C ALA A 119 -2.13 2.63 -21.07
N GLN A 120 -3.29 3.17 -20.70
CA GLN A 120 -4.56 2.81 -21.35
C GLN A 120 -4.59 3.20 -22.82
N ALA A 121 -4.11 4.40 -23.16
CA ALA A 121 -4.03 4.87 -24.53
C ALA A 121 -3.16 3.95 -25.39
N LEU A 122 -1.99 3.55 -24.87
CA LEU A 122 -1.09 2.61 -25.54
C LEU A 122 -1.76 1.24 -25.73
N GLN A 123 -2.41 0.68 -24.71
CA GLN A 123 -3.12 -0.59 -24.85
C GLN A 123 -4.22 -0.54 -25.92
N ARG A 124 -4.98 0.57 -25.99
CA ARG A 124 -6.01 0.75 -27.02
C ARG A 124 -5.40 0.79 -28.42
N ARG A 125 -4.29 1.52 -28.59
CA ARG A 125 -3.55 1.61 -29.85
C ARG A 125 -3.03 0.25 -30.29
N LEU A 126 -2.29 -0.46 -29.43
CA LEU A 126 -1.69 -1.76 -29.78
C LEU A 126 -2.76 -2.80 -30.14
N ARG A 127 -3.91 -2.80 -29.46
CA ARG A 127 -5.04 -3.67 -29.81
C ARG A 127 -5.66 -3.33 -31.16
N ALA A 128 -5.69 -2.04 -31.53
CA ALA A 128 -6.16 -1.65 -32.86
C ALA A 128 -5.20 -2.12 -33.95
N GLU A 129 -3.90 -1.84 -33.78
CA GLU A 129 -2.86 -2.28 -34.72
C GLU A 129 -2.85 -3.81 -34.90
N GLN A 130 -3.05 -4.57 -33.83
CA GLN A 130 -3.15 -6.03 -33.89
C GLN A 130 -4.35 -6.49 -34.73
N ARG A 131 -5.54 -5.89 -34.53
CA ARG A 131 -6.74 -6.22 -35.32
C ARG A 131 -6.58 -5.85 -36.79
N ASP A 132 -5.91 -4.75 -37.09
CA ASP A 132 -5.66 -4.31 -38.46
C ASP A 132 -4.76 -5.33 -39.18
N ARG A 133 -3.69 -5.80 -38.52
CA ARG A 133 -2.81 -6.86 -39.04
C ARG A 133 -3.59 -8.16 -39.32
N GLU A 134 -4.39 -8.61 -38.36
CA GLU A 134 -5.21 -9.81 -38.51
C GLU A 134 -6.22 -9.68 -39.66
N THR A 135 -6.73 -8.47 -39.93
CA THR A 135 -7.65 -8.21 -41.03
C THR A 135 -6.96 -8.29 -42.39
N VAL A 136 -5.77 -7.67 -42.52
CA VAL A 136 -4.96 -7.73 -43.73
C VAL A 136 -4.53 -9.17 -44.04
N GLU A 137 -4.08 -9.93 -43.03
CA GLU A 137 -3.71 -11.34 -43.18
C GLU A 137 -4.87 -12.23 -43.65
N LYS A 138 -6.10 -11.93 -43.23
CA LYS A 138 -7.31 -12.65 -43.69
C LYS A 138 -7.68 -12.29 -45.12
N GLN A 139 -7.45 -11.05 -45.56
CA GLN A 139 -7.74 -10.62 -46.93
C GLN A 139 -6.72 -11.10 -47.95
N ALA A 140 -5.51 -11.42 -47.50
CA ALA A 140 -4.43 -11.96 -48.33
C ALA A 140 -4.51 -13.49 -48.52
N LYS A 141 -5.45 -14.18 -47.84
CA LYS A 141 -5.72 -15.61 -47.96
C LYS A 141 -6.96 -15.84 -48.82
#